data_AF-A0A3N5NN41-F1
#
_entry.id   AF-A0A3N5NN41-F1
#
_cell.length_a   1.000
_cell.length_b   1.000
_cell.length_c   1.000
_cell.angle_alpha   90.00
_cell.angle_beta   90.00
_cell.angle_gamma   90.00
#
_symmetry.space_group_name_H-M   'P 1'
#
loop_
_entity.id
_entity.type
_entity.pdbx_description
1 polymer ?
#
loop_
_entity_poly.entity_id
_entity_poly.type
_entity_poly.pdbx_seq_one_letter_code
_entity_poly.pdbx_strand_id
1 'polypeptide(L)' 'MAASHIFRIMFVNQGKVYEIYARKVSHGGLLGFVEVEELVFGERSSVVLDPAEERIKSEFAGVKRSYLPMHSV' A
#
# COMPACT_ATOMS: atom_id res chain seq x y z
N MET A 1 -24.66 1.21 -4.23
CA MET A 1 -23.42 1.01 -3.45
C MET A 1 -22.29 1.60 -4.27
N ALA A 2 -21.61 2.63 -3.77
CA ALA A 2 -20.53 3.29 -4.52
C ALA A 2 -19.44 2.25 -4.84
N ALA A 3 -18.91 2.29 -6.07
CA ALA A 3 -17.85 1.38 -6.50
C ALA A 3 -16.68 1.50 -5.52
N SER A 4 -16.32 0.40 -4.86
CA SER A 4 -15.15 0.35 -3.99
C SER A 4 -13.90 0.51 -4.85
N HIS A 5 -13.41 1.75 -4.98
CA HIS A 5 -12.18 2.01 -5.72
C HIS A 5 -11.01 1.35 -5.00
N ILE A 6 -10.23 0.57 -5.75
CA ILE A 6 -8.97 0.02 -5.27
C ILE A 6 -7.87 0.81 -5.94
N PHE A 7 -7.06 1.45 -5.13
CA PHE A 7 -5.90 2.20 -5.55
C PHE A 7 -4.69 1.29 -5.53
N ARG A 8 -3.92 1.30 -6.61
CA ARG A 8 -2.57 0.73 -6.62
C ARG A 8 -1.60 1.84 -6.30
N ILE A 9 -0.86 1.70 -5.21
CA ILE A 9 0.19 2.62 -4.79
C ILE A 9 1.54 1.92 -4.99
N MET A 10 2.42 2.56 -5.76
CA MET A 10 3.81 2.14 -5.90
C MET A 10 4.69 3.17 -5.23
N PHE A 11 5.67 2.75 -4.45
CA PHE A 11 6.58 3.69 -3.80
C PHE A 11 7.96 3.07 -3.59
N VAL A 12 8.98 3.92 -3.45
CA VAL A 12 10.35 3.49 -3.14
C VAL A 12 10.60 3.62 -1.64
N ASN A 13 11.03 2.52 -1.02
CA ASN A 13 11.46 2.51 0.37
C ASN A 13 12.82 1.80 0.48
N GLN A 14 13.82 2.51 1.02
CA GLN A 14 15.20 2.00 1.18
C GLN A 14 15.78 1.39 -0.11
N GLY A 15 15.53 2.02 -1.26
CA GLY A 15 16.03 1.58 -2.56
C GLY A 15 15.31 0.37 -3.16
N LYS A 16 14.23 -0.11 -2.53
CA LYS A 16 13.36 -1.16 -3.08
C LYS A 16 12.03 -0.54 -3.50
N VAL A 17 11.48 -1.02 -4.61
CA VAL A 17 10.14 -0.62 -5.08
C VAL A 17 9.12 -1.52 -4.41
N TYR A 18 8.13 -0.91 -3.78
CA TYR A 18 7.00 -1.55 -3.13
C TYR A 18 5.74 -1.28 -3.95
N GLU A 19 4.90 -2.30 -4.11
CA GLU A 19 3.60 -2.19 -4.72
C GLU A 19 2.56 -2.68 -3.70
N ILE A 20 1.61 -1.81 -3.36
CA ILE A 20 0.53 -2.11 -2.41
C ILE A 20 -0.81 -1.68 -3.01
N TYR A 21 -1.88 -2.31 -2.54
CA TYR A 21 -3.24 -1.96 -2.91
C TYR A 21 -3.99 -1.47 -1.68
N ALA A 22 -4.83 -0.46 -1.85
CA ALA A 22 -5.60 0.14 -0.75
C ALA A 22 -6.96 0.60 -1.21
N ARG A 23 -7.95 0.61 -0.31
CA ARG A 23 -9.30 1.11 -0.63
C ARG A 23 -9.44 2.59 -0.41
N LYS A 24 -8.59 3.18 0.43
CA LYS A 24 -8.70 4.58 0.82
C LYS A 24 -7.32 5.24 0.83
N VAL A 25 -7.25 6.36 0.12
CA VAL A 25 -6.06 7.21 0.05
C VAL A 25 -6.50 8.63 0.37
N SER A 26 -5.82 9.28 1.32
CA SER A 26 -6.07 10.66 1.72
C SER A 26 -4.76 11.43 1.86
N HIS A 27 -4.83 12.76 1.91
CA HIS A 27 -3.70 13.61 2.22
C HIS A 27 -4.14 14.66 3.25
N GLY A 28 -3.21 15.12 4.08
CA GLY A 28 -3.43 16.28 4.97
C GLY A 28 -3.41 16.03 6.47
N GLY A 29 -3.38 14.79 6.97
CA GLY A 29 -3.11 14.57 8.42
C GLY A 29 -1.63 14.63 8.78
N LEU A 30 -0.72 14.53 7.80
CA LEU A 30 0.69 14.87 7.96
C LEU A 30 1.22 15.57 6.70
N LEU A 31 1.80 16.76 6.87
CA LEU A 31 2.29 17.56 5.74
C LEU A 31 3.45 16.87 5.04
N GLY A 32 3.35 16.72 3.71
CA GLY A 32 4.35 16.03 2.89
C GLY A 32 4.18 14.50 2.83
N PHE A 33 3.08 13.97 3.38
CA PHE A 33 2.78 12.53 3.37
C PHE A 33 1.38 12.25 2.81
N VAL A 34 1.25 11.08 2.20
CA VAL A 34 0.00 10.47 1.75
C VAL A 34 -0.41 9.42 2.78
N GLU A 35 -1.64 9.49 3.23
CA GLU A 35 -2.27 8.50 4.08
C GLU A 35 -2.89 7.39 3.24
N VAL A 36 -2.54 6.16 3.56
CA VAL A 36 -3.08 4.97 2.92
C VAL A 36 -3.73 4.10 3.99
N GLU A 37 -5.01 3.80 3.81
CA GLU A 37 -5.85 3.02 4.73
C GLU A 37 -6.46 1.82 4.02
N GLU A 38 -6.83 0.81 4.80
CA GLU A 38 -7.49 -0.41 4.31
C GLU A 38 -6.66 -1.08 3.21
N LEU A 39 -5.41 -1.41 3.55
CA LEU A 39 -4.51 -2.16 2.68
C LEU A 39 -5.13 -3.51 2.33
N VAL A 40 -5.13 -3.82 1.04
CA VAL A 40 -5.64 -5.07 0.48
C VAL A 40 -4.44 -5.86 -0.02
N PHE A 41 -4.34 -7.11 0.42
CA PHE A 41 -3.30 -8.06 0.01
C PHE A 41 -3.96 -9.26 -0.66
N GLY A 42 -3.42 -9.71 -1.80
CA GLY A 42 -3.84 -10.98 -2.42
C GLY A 42 -4.94 -10.94 -3.49
N GLU A 43 -5.16 -9.84 -4.21
CA GLU A 43 -6.12 -9.84 -5.35
C GLU A 43 -5.55 -10.40 -6.67
N ARG A 44 -4.23 -10.70 -6.75
CA ARG A 44 -3.65 -11.45 -7.87
C ARG A 44 -3.47 -12.91 -7.51
N SER A 45 -4.44 -13.73 -7.89
CA SER A 45 -4.26 -15.17 -7.97
C SER A 45 -3.27 -15.50 -9.09
N SER A 46 -2.01 -15.73 -8.76
CA SER A 46 -1.11 -16.43 -9.67
C SER A 46 0.01 -17.08 -8.88
N VAL A 47 -0.18 -18.36 -8.55
CA VAL A 47 0.73 -19.54 -8.51
C VAL A 47 2.23 -19.38 -8.11
N VAL A 48 2.82 -18.20 -8.14
CA VAL A 48 4.16 -17.85 -7.68
C VAL A 48 4.01 -16.74 -6.65
N LEU A 49 4.04 -17.09 -5.36
CA LEU A 49 4.11 -16.12 -4.28
C LEU A 49 5.47 -15.42 -4.37
N ASP A 50 5.48 -14.15 -4.78
CA ASP A 50 6.70 -13.36 -4.76
C ASP A 50 7.14 -13.15 -3.31
N PRO A 51 8.37 -13.51 -2.91
CA PRO A 51 8.85 -13.33 -1.54
C PRO A 51 8.86 -11.85 -1.11
N ALA A 52 8.80 -10.92 -2.07
CA ALA A 52 8.59 -9.51 -1.81
C ALA A 52 7.17 -9.23 -1.27
N GLU A 53 6.12 -9.80 -1.87
CA GLU A 53 4.74 -9.56 -1.45
C GLU A 53 4.45 -10.15 -0.07
N GLU A 54 4.97 -11.35 0.22
CA GLU A 54 4.84 -11.97 1.56
C GLU A 54 5.58 -11.19 2.65
N ARG A 55 6.73 -10.59 2.32
CA ARG A 55 7.43 -9.67 3.23
C ARG A 55 6.60 -8.42 3.50
N ILE A 56 6.05 -7.80 2.46
CA ILE A 56 5.18 -6.63 2.59
C ILE A 56 3.97 -6.97 3.45
N LYS A 57 3.29 -8.07 3.14
CA LYS A 57 2.13 -8.54 3.91
C LYS A 57 2.48 -8.75 5.37
N SER A 58 3.66 -9.28 5.68
CA SER A 58 4.15 -9.49 7.04
C SER A 58 4.52 -8.17 7.73
N GLU A 59 5.17 -7.25 7.03
CA GLU A 59 5.56 -5.93 7.55
C GLU A 59 4.35 -5.02 7.80
N PHE A 60 3.32 -5.12 6.95
CA PHE A 60 2.09 -4.34 7.05
C PHE A 60 0.95 -5.12 7.73
N ALA A 61 1.22 -6.31 8.28
CA ALA A 61 0.25 -7.09 9.02
C ALA A 61 -0.23 -6.31 10.26
N GLY A 62 -1.52 -5.93 10.27
CA GLY A 62 -2.12 -5.16 11.35
C GLY A 62 -1.97 -3.64 11.22
N VAL A 63 -1.35 -3.14 10.16
CA VAL A 63 -1.27 -1.69 9.88
C VAL A 63 -2.61 -1.20 9.34
N LYS A 64 -3.30 -0.37 10.13
CA LYS A 64 -4.58 0.23 9.73
C LYS A 64 -4.42 1.44 8.82
N ARG A 65 -3.34 2.20 9.02
CA ARG A 65 -3.02 3.43 8.29
C ARG A 65 -1.50 3.54 8.13
N SER A 66 -1.05 3.79 6.91
CA SER A 66 0.35 4.07 6.58
C SER A 66 0.50 5.52 6.10
N TYR A 67 1.65 6.12 6.40
CA TYR A 67 2.02 7.45 5.92
C TYR A 67 3.22 7.31 4.98
N LEU A 68 3.00 7.56 3.70
CA LEU A 68 4.04 7.48 2.68
C LEU A 68 4.52 8.88 2.31
N PRO A 69 5.83 9.16 2.30
CA PRO A 69 6.34 10.46 1.87
C PRO A 69 5.96 10.73 0.40
N MET A 70 5.42 11.91 0.10
CA MET A 70 4.97 12.27 -1.25
C MET A 70 6.06 12.20 -2.32
N HIS A 71 7.33 12.37 -1.93
CA HIS A 71 8.46 12.32 -2.86
C HIS A 71 8.88 10.89 -3.24
N SER A 72 8.33 9.88 -2.56
CA SER A 72 8.66 8.47 -2.74
C SER A 72 7.56 7.66 -3.42
N VAL A 73 6.38 8.24 -3.63
CA VAL A 73 5.16 7.62 -4.21
C VAL A 73 5.04 7.98 -5.69
#